data_AF-A0A4Y3I016-F1
#
_entry.id   AF-A0A4Y3I016-F1
#
_cell.length_a   1.000
_cell.length_b   1.000
_cell.length_c   1.000
_cell.angle_alpha   90.00
_cell.angle_beta   90.00
_cell.angle_gamma   90.00
#
_symmetry.space_group_name_H-M   'P 1'
#
loop_
_entity.id
_entity.type
_entity.pdbx_description
1 polymer ?
#
loop_
_entity_poly.entity_id
_entity_poly.type
_entity_poly.pdbx_seq_one_letter_code
_entity_poly.pdbx_strand_id
1 'polypeptide(L)'
;MVMIMNPKVLQLRDEVNSLETHMHSVLQNLLHSVEDSIDRPISTYPIYDKNSLVADMQQRKKAISLEELELQTDISSSTIKRMLKDPSKTSLDNFLAVANELGMKIWIEK
;
A
#
# COMPACT_ATOMS: atom_id res chain seq x y z
N MET A 1 12.64 13.88 -56.39
CA MET A 1 12.54 12.46 -56.00
C MET A 1 11.87 12.41 -54.63
N VAL A 2 10.56 12.13 -54.59
CA VAL A 2 9.80 12.11 -53.33
C VAL A 2 10.01 10.72 -52.72
N MET A 3 10.71 10.65 -51.58
CA MET A 3 10.82 9.40 -50.82
C MET A 3 9.45 9.10 -50.23
N ILE A 4 8.75 8.12 -50.81
CA ILE A 4 7.50 7.58 -50.29
C ILE A 4 7.86 6.88 -48.97
N MET A 5 7.58 7.52 -47.84
CA MET A 5 7.75 6.92 -46.52
C MET A 5 6.90 5.64 -46.45
N ASN A 6 7.55 4.53 -46.12
CA ASN A 6 6.90 3.22 -46.03
C ASN A 6 5.85 3.27 -44.89
N PRO A 7 4.57 2.98 -45.16
CA PRO A 7 3.48 3.12 -44.17
C PRO A 7 3.69 2.29 -42.89
N LYS A 8 4.45 1.19 -42.98
CA LYS A 8 4.83 0.40 -41.79
C LYS A 8 5.80 1.14 -40.86
N VAL A 9 6.65 2.00 -41.41
CA VAL A 9 7.61 2.81 -40.62
C VAL A 9 6.87 3.92 -39.86
N LEU A 10 5.80 4.46 -40.45
CA LEU A 10 4.91 5.42 -39.78
C LEU A 10 4.16 4.75 -38.62
N GLN A 11 3.59 3.56 -38.85
CA GLN A 11 2.91 2.78 -37.80
C GLN A 11 3.83 2.44 -36.63
N LEU A 12 5.05 1.96 -36.92
CA LEU A 12 6.05 1.68 -35.89
C LEU A 12 6.41 2.92 -35.06
N ARG A 13 6.48 4.09 -35.70
CA ARG A 13 6.74 5.35 -34.99
C ARG A 13 5.58 5.71 -34.05
N ASP A 14 4.35 5.53 -34.51
CA ASP A 14 3.16 5.82 -33.70
C ASP A 14 3.03 4.86 -32.51
N GLU A 15 3.35 3.58 -32.71
CA GLU A 15 3.41 2.58 -31.63
C GLU A 15 4.48 2.91 -30.59
N VAL A 16 5.68 3.33 -31.03
CA VAL A 16 6.76 3.74 -30.12
C VAL A 16 6.36 4.97 -29.31
N ASN A 17 5.75 5.98 -29.94
CA ASN A 17 5.27 7.18 -29.23
C ASN A 17 4.15 6.84 -28.23
N SER A 18 3.25 5.91 -28.60
CA SER A 18 2.20 5.43 -27.71
C SER A 18 2.79 4.69 -26.51
N LEU A 19 3.82 3.88 -26.72
CA LEU A 19 4.51 3.16 -25.66
C LEU A 19 5.23 4.12 -24.71
N GLU A 20 5.93 5.11 -25.25
CA GLU A 20 6.61 6.15 -24.47
C GLU A 20 5.61 6.91 -23.58
N THR A 21 4.48 7.33 -24.16
CA THR A 21 3.41 8.01 -23.41
C THR A 21 2.84 7.12 -22.31
N HIS A 22 2.64 5.83 -22.59
CA HIS A 22 2.17 4.87 -21.59
C HIS A 22 3.18 4.67 -20.46
N MET A 23 4.47 4.53 -20.77
CA MET A 23 5.54 4.41 -19.77
C MET A 23 5.60 5.66 -18.88
N HIS A 24 5.50 6.86 -19.45
CA HIS A 24 5.44 8.08 -18.67
C HIS A 24 4.22 8.12 -17.75
N SER A 25 3.05 7.70 -18.23
CA SER A 25 1.85 7.63 -17.40
C SER A 25 2.01 6.64 -16.24
N VAL A 26 2.56 5.45 -16.49
CA VAL A 26 2.79 4.45 -15.44
C VAL A 26 3.78 4.99 -14.39
N LEU A 27 4.89 5.59 -14.81
CA LEU A 27 5.86 6.17 -13.89
C LEU A 27 5.25 7.31 -13.06
N GLN A 28 4.44 8.17 -13.66
CA GLN A 28 3.73 9.23 -12.95
C GLN A 28 2.74 8.67 -11.93
N ASN A 29 2.00 7.62 -12.28
CA ASN A 29 1.08 6.97 -11.34
C ASN A 29 1.83 6.32 -10.17
N LEU A 30 2.98 5.70 -10.43
CA LEU A 30 3.83 5.14 -9.36
C LEU A 30 4.38 6.24 -8.44
N LEU A 31 4.84 7.36 -9.00
CA LEU A 31 5.29 8.51 -8.21
C LEU A 31 4.16 9.09 -7.36
N HIS A 32 2.97 9.32 -7.93
CA HIS A 32 1.82 9.79 -7.17
C HIS A 32 1.42 8.81 -6.05
N SER A 33 1.47 7.50 -6.31
CA SER A 33 1.19 6.50 -5.26
C SER A 33 2.20 6.52 -4.12
N VAL A 34 3.46 6.85 -4.41
CA VAL A 34 4.52 7.02 -3.39
C VAL A 34 4.33 8.35 -2.66
N GLU A 35 4.01 9.44 -3.33
CA GLU A 35 3.72 10.73 -2.70
C GLU A 35 2.49 10.66 -1.78
N ASP A 36 1.41 9.99 -2.19
CA ASP A 36 0.23 9.71 -1.35
C ASP A 36 0.56 8.84 -0.13
N SER A 37 1.62 8.03 -0.21
CA SER A 37 2.12 7.24 0.92
C SER A 37 2.99 8.05 1.89
N ILE A 38 3.64 9.12 1.40
CA ILE A 38 4.46 10.05 2.19
C ILE A 38 3.58 11.07 2.93
N ASP A 39 2.49 11.51 2.32
CA ASP A 39 1.57 12.51 2.88
C ASP A 39 0.60 11.92 3.93
N ARG A 40 0.67 10.61 4.16
CA ARG A 40 0.16 10.04 5.40
C ARG A 40 1.13 10.45 6.49
N PRO A 41 0.75 11.33 7.44
CA PRO A 41 1.63 11.63 8.55
C PRO A 41 2.09 10.29 9.12
N ILE A 42 3.41 10.14 9.27
CA ILE A 42 4.00 9.09 10.08
C ILE A 42 3.39 9.33 11.45
N SER A 43 2.24 8.72 11.69
CA SER A 43 1.51 8.89 12.91
C SER A 43 2.38 8.17 13.92
N THR A 44 3.22 8.97 14.55
CA THR A 44 4.07 8.57 15.64
C THR A 44 3.10 8.44 16.79
N TYR A 45 2.32 7.35 16.78
CA TYR A 45 1.35 7.08 17.84
C TYR A 45 2.18 6.93 19.11
N PRO A 46 2.05 7.84 20.08
CA PRO A 46 2.47 7.51 21.42
C PRO A 46 1.57 6.33 21.80
N ILE A 47 2.16 5.17 22.07
CA ILE A 47 1.44 3.93 22.43
C ILE A 47 0.52 4.14 23.67
N TYR A 48 0.64 5.29 24.34
CA TYR A 48 -0.13 5.72 25.50
C TYR A 48 -1.66 5.80 25.30
N ASP A 49 -2.17 5.93 24.06
CA ASP A 49 -3.61 5.76 23.81
C ASP A 49 -3.92 4.54 22.94
N LYS A 50 -4.01 3.39 23.61
CA LYS A 50 -4.41 2.10 23.04
C LYS A 50 -5.71 2.20 22.22
N ASN A 51 -6.66 3.04 22.64
CA ASN A 51 -7.96 3.10 21.97
C ASN A 51 -7.86 3.80 20.61
N SER A 52 -7.10 4.90 20.53
CA SER A 52 -6.85 5.60 19.28
C SER A 52 -6.06 4.74 18.28
N LEU A 53 -5.07 3.99 18.77
CA LEU A 53 -4.30 3.06 17.92
C LEU A 53 -5.20 1.97 17.30
N VAL A 54 -6.10 1.39 18.10
CA VAL A 54 -7.05 0.37 17.63
C VAL A 54 -8.06 0.93 16.65
N ALA A 55 -8.59 2.13 16.92
CA ALA A 55 -9.52 2.80 16.03
C ALA A 55 -8.90 3.02 14.64
N ASP A 56 -7.64 3.44 14.59
CA ASP A 56 -6.93 3.69 13.34
C ASP A 56 -6.56 2.40 12.60
N MET A 57 -6.19 1.33 13.32
CA MET A 57 -6.06 0.00 12.72
C MET A 57 -7.38 -0.48 12.11
N GLN A 58 -8.50 -0.31 12.82
CA GLN A 58 -9.82 -0.69 12.32
C GLN A 58 -10.23 0.14 11.10
N GLN A 59 -9.91 1.44 11.09
CA GLN A 59 -10.16 2.31 9.95
C GLN A 59 -9.34 1.88 8.73
N ARG A 60 -8.04 1.65 8.89
CA ARG A 60 -7.13 1.23 7.82
C ARG A 60 -7.47 -0.16 7.30
N LYS A 61 -7.90 -1.08 8.16
CA LYS A 61 -8.41 -2.40 7.76
C LYS A 61 -9.63 -2.32 6.83
N LYS A 62 -10.35 -1.21 6.75
CA LYS A 62 -11.45 -1.08 5.76
C LYS A 62 -10.95 -1.09 4.32
N ALA A 63 -9.68 -0.74 4.08
CA ALA A 63 -9.08 -0.71 2.74
C ALA A 63 -8.57 -2.08 2.26
N ILE A 64 -8.44 -3.07 3.15
CA ILE A 64 -7.84 -4.38 2.84
C ILE A 64 -8.76 -5.52 3.34
N SER A 65 -8.88 -6.61 2.57
CA SER A 65 -9.68 -7.77 2.99
C SER A 65 -8.98 -8.53 4.13
N LEU A 66 -9.74 -9.37 4.84
CA LEU A 66 -9.15 -10.23 5.87
C LEU A 66 -8.29 -11.34 5.24
N GLU A 67 -8.67 -11.86 4.07
CA GLU A 67 -7.86 -12.85 3.36
C GLU A 67 -6.52 -12.27 2.91
N GLU A 68 -6.52 -11.03 2.43
CA GLU A 68 -5.30 -10.34 1.99
C GLU A 68 -4.34 -10.11 3.17
N LEU A 69 -4.84 -9.67 4.32
CA LEU A 69 -4.03 -9.52 5.53
C LEU A 69 -3.49 -10.87 6.03
N GLU A 70 -4.30 -11.93 5.97
CA GLU A 70 -3.87 -13.28 6.33
C GLU A 70 -2.75 -13.77 5.40
N LEU A 71 -2.86 -13.52 4.09
CA LEU A 71 -1.83 -13.85 3.10
C LEU A 71 -0.52 -13.08 3.33
N GLN A 72 -0.61 -11.79 3.64
CA GLN A 72 0.57 -10.93 3.83
C GLN A 72 1.29 -11.16 5.16
N THR A 73 0.55 -11.53 6.21
CA THR A 73 1.09 -11.64 7.57
C THR A 73 1.27 -13.07 8.08
N ASP A 74 0.74 -14.07 7.37
CA ASP A 74 0.65 -15.47 7.83
C ASP A 74 -0.15 -15.62 9.16
N ILE A 75 -0.96 -14.62 9.50
CA ILE A 75 -1.79 -14.62 10.72
C ILE A 75 -3.23 -14.92 10.34
N SER A 76 -3.81 -15.94 10.99
CA SER A 76 -5.20 -16.32 10.68
C SER A 76 -6.19 -15.17 10.82
N SER A 77 -7.18 -15.11 9.92
CA SER A 77 -8.30 -14.17 10.00
C SER A 77 -8.97 -14.12 11.37
N SER A 78 -9.01 -15.25 12.08
CA SER A 78 -9.59 -15.34 13.42
C SER A 78 -8.77 -14.57 14.47
N THR A 79 -7.44 -14.64 14.37
CA THR A 79 -6.49 -13.91 15.21
C THR A 79 -6.56 -12.42 14.91
N ILE A 80 -6.57 -12.04 13.62
CA ILE A 80 -6.71 -10.63 13.21
C ILE A 80 -8.01 -10.03 13.74
N LYS A 81 -9.15 -10.73 13.61
CA LYS A 81 -10.44 -10.28 14.16
C LYS A 81 -10.40 -10.10 15.69
N ARG A 82 -9.77 -11.03 16.40
CA ARG A 82 -9.62 -10.94 17.85
C ARG A 82 -8.76 -9.75 18.25
N MET A 83 -7.64 -9.55 17.56
CA MET A 83 -6.71 -8.46 17.79
C MET A 83 -7.34 -7.09 17.56
N LEU A 84 -8.11 -6.93 16.47
CA LEU A 84 -8.82 -5.68 16.19
C LEU A 84 -9.92 -5.38 17.22
N LYS A 85 -10.48 -6.40 17.89
CA LYS A 85 -11.44 -6.23 18.98
C LYS A 85 -10.77 -5.97 20.33
N ASP A 86 -9.70 -6.70 20.62
CA ASP A 86 -8.95 -6.62 21.86
C ASP A 86 -7.47 -6.99 21.62
N PRO A 87 -6.60 -5.98 21.44
CA PRO A 87 -5.18 -6.18 21.16
C PRO A 87 -4.43 -6.89 22.29
N SER A 88 -4.93 -6.80 23.53
CA SER A 88 -4.27 -7.41 24.69
C SER A 88 -4.30 -8.94 24.66
N LYS A 89 -5.07 -9.54 23.75
CA LYS A 89 -5.20 -10.99 23.58
C LYS A 89 -4.39 -11.54 22.41
N THR A 90 -3.41 -10.77 21.92
CA THR A 90 -2.54 -11.09 20.80
C THR A 90 -1.08 -10.75 21.17
N SER A 91 -0.13 -11.50 20.61
CA SER A 91 1.29 -11.20 20.79
C SER A 91 1.63 -9.85 20.18
N LEU A 92 2.59 -9.16 20.79
CA LEU A 92 3.08 -7.89 20.28
C LEU A 92 3.61 -8.03 18.84
N ASP A 93 4.30 -9.13 18.53
CA ASP A 93 4.83 -9.40 17.20
C ASP A 93 3.73 -9.49 16.13
N ASN A 94 2.64 -10.22 16.42
CA ASN A 94 1.51 -10.33 15.50
C ASN A 94 0.80 -8.99 15.33
N PHE A 95 0.71 -8.21 16.40
CA PHE A 95 0.14 -6.87 16.37
C PHE A 95 0.97 -5.94 15.48
N LEU A 96 2.29 -5.96 15.63
CA LEU A 96 3.20 -5.16 14.82
C LEU A 96 3.19 -5.59 13.35
N ALA A 97 3.16 -6.90 13.07
CA ALA A 97 3.10 -7.41 11.71
C ALA A 97 1.85 -6.89 10.97
N VAL A 98 0.67 -7.01 11.60
CA VAL A 98 -0.57 -6.51 10.99
C VAL A 98 -0.60 -4.99 10.92
N ALA A 99 -0.09 -4.28 11.93
CA ALA A 99 0.01 -2.83 11.89
C ALA A 99 0.92 -2.35 10.75
N ASN A 100 2.04 -3.04 10.52
CA ASN A 100 2.97 -2.71 9.44
C ASN A 100 2.32 -2.89 8.06
N GLU A 101 1.60 -3.99 7.82
CA GLU A 101 0.85 -4.19 6.57
C GLU A 101 -0.28 -3.17 6.37
N LEU A 102 -0.86 -2.66 7.45
CA LEU A 102 -1.82 -1.55 7.42
C LEU A 102 -1.14 -0.17 7.21
N GLY A 103 0.17 -0.15 6.96
CA GLY A 103 0.96 1.05 6.75
C GLY A 103 1.12 1.89 8.03
N MET A 104 1.16 1.24 9.19
CA MET A 104 1.40 1.88 10.49
C MET A 104 2.80 1.54 10.97
N LYS A 105 3.65 2.57 11.10
CA LYS A 105 4.99 2.44 11.70
C LYS A 105 4.89 2.70 13.19
N ILE A 106 4.80 1.62 13.97
CA ILE A 106 4.74 1.68 15.43
C ILE A 106 6.16 1.63 15.98
N TRP A 107 6.57 2.68 16.69
CA TRP A 107 7.86 2.74 17.38
C TRP A 107 7.66 2.35 18.84
N ILE A 108 8.33 1.27 19.25
CA ILE A 108 8.37 0.86 20.66
C ILE A 108 9.72 1.32 21.20
N GLU A 109 9.71 2.35 22.05
CA GLU A 109 10.88 2.68 22.86
C GLU A 109 11.06 1.57 23.91
N LYS A 110 12.29 1.04 23.99
CA LYS A 110 12.64 -0.13 24.81
C LYS A 110 13.05 0.28 26.21
#